data_AF-A0A962S6X7-F1
#
_entry.id   AF-A0A962S6X7-F1
#
_cell.length_a   1.000
_cell.length_b   1.000
_cell.length_c   1.000
_cell.angle_alpha   90.00
_cell.angle_beta   90.00
_cell.angle_gamma   90.00
#
_symmetry.space_group_name_H-M   'P 1'
#
loop_
_entity.id
_entity.type
_entity.pdbx_description
1 polymer ?
#
loop_
_entity_poly.entity_id
_entity_poly.type
_entity_poly.pdbx_seq_one_letter_code
_entity_poly.pdbx_strand_id
1 'polypeptide(L)' 'MSNERDRLKFWETHWQRCRKLGMTLKEYAEKEGLTVSVLYGWSKRFKREEAMSSILSRVTVLPSVPTQYRLCFPNGLVLE' A
#
# COMPACT_ATOMS: atom_id res chain seq x y z
N MET A 1 14.41 -18.38 10.65
CA MET A 1 13.92 -17.00 10.83
C MET A 1 12.68 -16.76 9.97
N SER A 2 11.55 -17.42 10.27
CA SER A 2 10.36 -17.42 9.39
C SER A 2 9.15 -16.68 10.01
N ASN A 3 9.10 -16.59 11.34
CA ASN A 3 7.95 -16.06 12.09
C ASN A 3 7.50 -14.65 11.71
N GLU A 4 8.40 -13.79 11.23
CA GLU A 4 8.06 -12.39 10.97
C GLU A 4 7.28 -12.22 9.66
N ARG A 5 7.62 -12.98 8.62
CA ARG A 5 6.89 -12.97 7.34
C ARG A 5 5.53 -13.62 7.47
N ASP A 6 5.41 -14.68 8.27
CA ASP A 6 4.14 -15.36 8.52
C ASP A 6 3.17 -14.46 9.30
N ARG A 7 3.68 -13.74 10.31
CA ARG A 7 2.89 -12.73 11.03
C ARG A 7 2.44 -11.59 10.12
N LEU A 8 3.31 -11.13 9.22
CA LEU A 8 2.95 -10.07 8.28
C LEU A 8 1.81 -10.50 7.36
N LYS A 9 1.91 -11.68 6.74
CA LYS A 9 0.85 -12.24 5.87
C LYS A 9 -0.47 -12.44 6.62
N PHE A 10 -0.40 -12.88 7.88
CA PHE A 10 -1.58 -13.01 8.73
C PHE A 10 -2.30 -11.66 8.90
N TRP A 11 -1.58 -10.64 9.35
CA TRP A 11 -2.15 -9.31 9.56
C TRP A 11 -2.62 -8.64 8.27
N GLU A 12 -1.88 -8.85 7.17
CA GLU A 12 -2.26 -8.35 5.85
C GLU A 12 -3.60 -8.97 5.38
N THR A 13 -3.76 -10.28 5.54
CA THR A 13 -5.00 -11.00 5.20
C THR A 13 -6.19 -10.45 5.99
N HIS A 14 -6.02 -10.25 7.31
CA HIS A 14 -7.06 -9.69 8.16
C HIS A 14 -7.38 -8.22 7.81
N TRP A 15 -6.36 -7.42 7.49
CA TRP A 15 -6.54 -6.04 7.03
C TRP A 15 -7.34 -5.95 5.72
N GLN A 16 -7.01 -6.79 4.74
CA GLN A 16 -7.74 -6.86 3.48
C GLN A 16 -9.18 -7.34 3.66
N ARG A 17 -9.41 -8.36 4.51
CA ARG A 17 -10.77 -8.83 4.84
C ARG A 17 -11.60 -7.74 5.50
N CYS A 18 -11.03 -7.00 6.45
CA CYS A 18 -11.69 -5.85 7.07
C CYS A 18 -12.14 -4.81 6.03
N ARG A 19 -11.28 -4.47 5.05
CA ARG A 19 -11.64 -3.56 3.95
C ARG A 19 -12.72 -4.13 3.04
N LYS A 20 -12.66 -5.43 2.69
CA LYS A 20 -13.67 -6.09 1.85
C LYS A 20 -15.04 -6.12 2.51
N LEU A 21 -15.09 -6.27 3.84
CA LEU A 21 -16.32 -6.26 4.62
C LEU A 21 -16.85 -4.84 4.88
N GLY A 22 -16.08 -3.80 4.58
CA GLY A 22 -16.46 -2.41 4.85
C GLY A 22 -16.60 -2.08 6.33
N MET A 23 -16.08 -2.93 7.22
CA MET A 23 -16.18 -2.77 8.66
C MET A 23 -15.08 -1.87 9.21
N THR A 24 -15.33 -1.26 10.38
CA THR A 24 -14.25 -0.58 11.10
C THR A 24 -13.26 -1.60 11.66
N LEU A 25 -12.00 -1.19 11.77
CA LEU A 25 -10.93 -2.00 12.38
C LEU A 25 -11.28 -2.52 13.77
N LYS A 26 -11.98 -1.70 14.54
CA LYS A 26 -12.39 -2.02 15.91
C LYS A 26 -13.42 -3.15 15.89
N GLU A 27 -14.50 -2.98 15.15
CA GLU A 27 -15.56 -3.99 15.03
C GLU A 27 -15.03 -5.31 14.47
N TYR A 28 -14.15 -5.25 13.46
CA TYR A 28 -13.54 -6.46 12.90
C TYR A 28 -12.65 -7.18 13.92
N ALA A 29 -11.84 -6.44 14.67
CA ALA A 29 -10.98 -7.02 15.70
C ALA A 29 -11.79 -7.63 16.85
N GLU A 30 -12.86 -6.95 17.31
CA GLU A 30 -13.76 -7.48 18.34
C GLU A 30 -14.46 -8.76 17.87
N LYS A 31 -14.88 -8.82 16.60
CA LYS A 31 -15.55 -9.99 16.01
C LYS A 31 -14.63 -11.20 15.85
N GLU A 32 -13.37 -10.98 15.45
CA GLU A 32 -12.39 -12.04 15.20
C GLU A 32 -11.55 -12.38 16.46
N GLY A 33 -11.77 -11.69 17.59
CA GLY A 33 -10.99 -11.88 18.81
C GLY A 33 -9.55 -11.40 18.72
N LEU A 34 -9.28 -10.42 17.85
CA LEU A 34 -7.94 -9.86 17.63
C LEU A 34 -7.70 -8.64 18.53
N THR A 35 -6.44 -8.38 18.87
CA THR A 35 -6.08 -7.16 19.59
C THR A 35 -6.20 -5.94 18.68
N VAL A 36 -7.18 -5.06 18.96
CA VAL A 36 -7.44 -3.82 18.22
C VAL A 36 -6.17 -2.97 18.06
N SER A 37 -5.39 -2.81 19.14
CA SER A 37 -4.16 -2.00 19.13
C SER A 37 -3.10 -2.54 18.17
N VAL A 38 -2.96 -3.87 18.09
CA VAL A 38 -1.99 -4.52 17.20
C VAL A 38 -2.45 -4.38 15.75
N LEU A 39 -3.72 -4.66 15.47
CA LEU A 39 -4.30 -4.51 14.14
C LEU A 39 -4.22 -3.05 13.64
N TYR A 40 -4.44 -2.08 14.53
CA TYR A 40 -4.31 -0.65 14.22
C TYR A 40 -2.87 -0.25 13.89
N GLY A 41 -1.89 -0.78 14.65
CA GLY A 41 -0.47 -0.59 14.37
C GLY A 41 -0.08 -1.12 12.98
N TRP A 42 -0.51 -2.34 12.64
CA TRP A 42 -0.27 -2.93 11.32
C TRP A 42 -0.99 -2.18 10.20
N SER A 43 -2.25 -1.77 10.40
CA SER A 43 -3.00 -0.96 9.43
C SER A 43 -2.26 0.33 9.05
N LYS A 44 -1.65 1.02 10.02
CA LYS A 44 -0.84 2.21 9.73
C LYS A 44 0.37 1.90 8.86
N ARG A 45 1.05 0.77 9.09
CA ARG A 45 2.20 0.34 8.26
C ARG A 45 1.74 0.04 6.84
N PHE A 46 0.68 -0.76 6.67
CA PHE A 46 0.13 -1.10 5.36
C PHE A 46 -0.37 0.12 4.59
N LYS A 47 -1.05 1.07 5.25
CA LYS A 47 -1.45 2.34 4.61
C LYS A 47 -0.25 3.17 4.15
N ARG A 48 0.84 3.19 4.93
CA ARG A 48 2.07 3.90 4.56
C ARG A 48 2.75 3.22 3.38
N GLU A 49 2.78 1.89 3.34
CA GLU A 49 3.29 1.11 2.21
C GLU A 49 2.43 1.33 0.95
N GLU A 50 1.10 1.28 1.04
CA GLU A 50 0.19 1.60 -0.07
C GLU A 50 0.41 3.04 -0.58
N ALA A 51 0.61 4.01 0.32
CA ALA A 51 0.89 5.38 -0.05
C ALA A 51 2.25 5.52 -0.76
N MET A 52 3.29 4.84 -0.27
CA MET A 52 4.60 4.80 -0.93
C MET A 52 4.54 4.11 -2.30
N SER A 53 3.85 2.98 -2.41
CA SER A 53 3.60 2.32 -3.70
C SER A 53 2.82 3.21 -4.64
N SER A 54 1.85 3.99 -4.15
CA SER A 54 1.09 4.95 -4.96
C SER A 54 1.94 6.13 -5.44
N ILE A 55 2.90 6.61 -4.64
CA ILE A 55 3.85 7.65 -5.04
C ILE A 55 4.78 7.15 -6.15
N LEU A 56 5.23 5.88 -6.07
CA LEU A 56 6.08 5.27 -7.09
C LEU A 56 5.31 4.86 -8.36
N SER A 57 3.99 4.66 -8.28
CA SER A 57 3.16 4.30 -9.43
C SER A 57 2.91 5.45 -10.41
N ARG A 58 3.45 6.65 -10.17
CA ARG A 58 3.35 7.81 -11.08
C ARG A 58 4.49 7.92 -12.09
N VAL A 59 5.42 6.97 -12.11
CA VAL A 59 6.42 6.88 -13.18
C VAL A 59 6.00 5.79 -14.14
N THR A 60 5.07 6.13 -15.04
CA THR A 60 4.75 5.29 -16.18
C THR A 60 5.91 5.40 -17.17
N VAL A 61 6.88 4.49 -17.08
CA VAL A 61 7.88 4.32 -18.14
C VAL A 61 7.16 3.66 -19.30
N LEU A 62 6.70 4.46 -20.27
CA LEU A 62 6.16 3.97 -21.52
C LEU A 62 7.33 3.36 -22.33
N PRO A 63 7.32 2.06 -22.66
CA PRO A 63 8.35 1.50 -23.52
C PRO A 63 7.99 1.82 -24.98
N SER A 64 8.38 2.98 -25.46
CA SER A 64 8.49 3.24 -26.90
C SER A 64 9.96 3.46 -27.26
N VAL A 65 10.46 2.53 -28.08
CA VAL A 65 11.56 2.61 -29.09
C VAL A 65 12.29 3.96 -29.24
N PRO A 66 13.60 3.95 -29.57
CA PRO A 66 14.55 5.01 -29.25
C PRO A 66 14.26 6.28 -30.05
N THR A 67 13.52 7.21 -29.47
CA THR A 67 13.44 8.56 -30.03
C THR A 67 13.16 9.54 -28.90
N GLN A 68 14.18 10.33 -28.58
CA GLN A 68 14.16 11.57 -27.78
C GLN A 68 13.33 11.54 -26.49
N TYR A 69 14.04 11.40 -25.37
CA TYR A 69 13.47 11.54 -24.04
C TYR A 69 12.99 12.97 -23.80
N ARG A 70 11.70 13.24 -24.02
CA ARG A 70 11.06 14.45 -23.48
C ARG A 70 10.66 14.19 -22.03
N LEU A 71 11.41 14.82 -21.11
CA LEU A 71 11.06 14.85 -19.70
C LEU A 71 10.06 15.99 -19.47
N CYS A 72 8.80 15.65 -19.21
CA CYS A 72 7.78 16.61 -18.81
C CYS A 72 7.70 16.68 -17.29
N PHE A 73 8.11 17.82 -16.71
CA PHE A 73 7.93 18.09 -15.30
C PHE A 73 6.53 18.67 -15.02
N PRO A 74 5.94 18.43 -13.83
CA PRO A 74 4.61 18.92 -13.45
C PRO A 74 4.48 20.46 -13.40
N ASN A 75 5.58 21.18 -13.64
CA ASN A 75 5.62 22.63 -13.71
C ASN A 75 5.51 23.16 -15.15
N GLY A 76 5.20 22.30 -16.13
CA GLY A 76 5.11 22.69 -17.54
C GLY A 76 6.46 22.88 -18.24
N LEU A 77 7.57 22.60 -17.54
CA LEU A 77 8.91 22.61 -18.12
C LEU A 77 9.13 21.31 -18.89
N VAL A 78 9.40 21.47 -20.19
CA VAL A 78 9.83 20.40 -21.08
C VAL A 78 11.33 20.58 -21.30
N LEU A 79 12.11 19.55 -20.98
CA LEU A 79 13.52 19.47 -21.35
C LEU A 79 13.62 18.68 -22.66
N GLU A 80 14.18 19.28 -23.70
CA GLU A 80 14.49 18.65 -25.00
C GLU A 80 15.93 18.14 -25.05
#